data_AF-A0A354YVL8-F1
#
_entry.id   AF-A0A354YVL8-F1
#
_cell.length_a   1.000
_cell.length_b   1.000
_cell.length_c   1.000
_cell.angle_alpha   90.00
_cell.angle_beta   90.00
_cell.angle_gamma   90.00
#
_symmetry.space_group_name_H-M   'P 1'
#
loop_
_entity.id
_entity.type
_entity.pdbx_description
1 polymer ?
#
loop_
_entity_poly.entity_id
_entity_poly.type
_entity_poly.pdbx_seq_one_letter_code
_entity_poly.pdbx_strand_id
1 'polypeptide(L)' 'MKKEYSMIPPSMANMQTYGFSWMDFVSAIPSPLFVVTSFKANGKPNACLQSWACFNGSEKGFYAILSSVNKAGHMYK' A
#
# COMPACT_ATOMS: atom_id res chain seq x y z
N MET A 1 -15.00 0.67 -4.80
CA MET A 1 -15.06 0.50 -3.33
C MET A 1 -13.65 0.14 -2.87
N LYS A 2 -12.94 1.02 -2.15
CA LYS A 2 -11.59 0.68 -1.65
C LYS A 2 -11.75 -0.37 -0.56
N LYS A 3 -11.10 -1.53 -0.71
CA LYS A 3 -11.04 -2.53 0.36
C LYS A 3 -10.02 -2.04 1.40
N GLU A 4 -10.45 -1.89 2.64
CA GLU A 4 -9.59 -1.52 3.76
C GLU A 4 -8.88 -2.80 4.26
N TYR A 5 -7.61 -2.96 3.91
CA TYR A 5 -6.80 -4.13 4.31
C TYR A 5 -6.22 -3.99 5.72
N SER A 6 -6.40 -2.84 6.36
CA SER A 6 -5.99 -2.59 7.75
C SER A 6 -6.82 -3.37 8.76
N MET A 7 -7.98 -3.91 8.36
CA MET A 7 -8.86 -4.68 9.24
C MET A 7 -9.28 -6.00 8.62
N ILE A 8 -9.61 -6.97 9.48
CA ILE A 8 -10.16 -8.25 9.08
C ILE A 8 -11.49 -8.04 8.34
N PRO A 9 -11.73 -8.70 7.20
CA PRO A 9 -12.97 -8.55 6.47
C PRO A 9 -14.15 -9.12 7.26
N PRO A 10 -15.35 -8.50 7.21
CA PRO A 10 -16.53 -8.98 7.95
C PRO A 10 -16.93 -10.43 7.65
N SER A 11 -16.59 -10.93 6.46
CA SER A 11 -16.82 -12.33 6.08
C SER A 11 -16.08 -13.34 6.96
N MET A 12 -15.04 -12.92 7.69
CA MET A 12 -14.28 -13.77 8.62
C MET A 12 -14.75 -13.64 10.07
N ALA A 13 -15.83 -12.90 10.37
CA ALA A 13 -16.23 -12.60 11.75
C ALA A 13 -16.50 -13.84 12.62
N ASN A 14 -16.96 -14.94 12.02
CA ASN A 14 -17.28 -16.19 12.72
C ASN A 14 -16.25 -17.32 12.46
N MET A 15 -15.12 -16.99 11.84
CA MET A 15 -14.08 -17.98 11.53
C MET A 15 -13.25 -18.29 12.79
N GLN A 16 -12.84 -19.54 12.98
CA GLN A 16 -11.85 -19.85 14.01
C GLN A 16 -10.47 -19.41 13.53
N THR A 17 -9.88 -18.44 14.23
CA THR A 17 -8.60 -17.81 13.85
C THR A 17 -7.51 -18.03 14.90
N TYR A 18 -7.56 -19.13 15.65
CA TYR A 18 -6.52 -19.43 16.63
C TYR A 18 -5.14 -19.52 15.94
N GLY A 19 -4.20 -18.68 16.38
CA GLY A 19 -2.86 -18.58 15.78
C GLY A 19 -2.78 -17.79 14.47
N PHE A 20 -3.88 -17.19 13.99
CA PHE A 20 -3.88 -16.38 12.77
C PHE A 20 -3.80 -14.88 13.08
N SER A 21 -2.82 -14.20 12.49
CA SER A 21 -2.72 -12.74 12.46
C SER A 21 -3.06 -12.24 11.05
N TRP A 22 -4.08 -11.37 10.95
CA TRP A 22 -4.47 -10.77 9.68
C TRP A 22 -3.36 -9.90 9.08
N MET A 23 -2.65 -9.15 9.93
CA MET A 23 -1.57 -8.30 9.45
C MET A 23 -0.39 -9.13 8.94
N ASP A 24 -0.08 -10.25 9.59
CA ASP A 24 0.98 -11.17 9.13
C ASP A 24 0.58 -11.76 7.77
N PHE A 25 -0.68 -12.15 7.62
CA PHE A 25 -1.19 -12.67 6.35
C PHE A 25 -1.10 -11.63 5.22
N VAL A 26 -1.57 -10.40 5.45
CA VAL A 26 -1.53 -9.33 4.43
C VAL A 26 -0.09 -8.93 4.10
N SER A 27 0.78 -8.82 5.10
CA SER A 27 2.18 -8.40 4.93
C SER A 27 3.08 -9.49 4.35
N ALA A 28 2.69 -10.77 4.48
CA ALA A 28 3.41 -11.90 3.87
C ALA A 28 3.22 -12.00 2.36
N ILE A 29 2.27 -11.25 1.77
CA ILE A 29 2.10 -11.21 0.32
C ILE A 29 3.37 -10.59 -0.30
N PRO A 30 4.10 -11.32 -1.16
CA PRO A 30 5.29 -10.78 -1.80
C PRO A 30 4.93 -9.52 -2.59
N SER A 31 5.66 -8.44 -2.32
CA SER A 31 5.45 -7.14 -2.95
C SER A 31 6.80 -6.54 -3.36
N PRO A 32 6.85 -5.85 -4.51
CA PRO A 32 8.06 -5.14 -4.91
C PRO A 32 8.32 -3.99 -3.93
N LEU A 33 9.59 -3.83 -3.53
CA LEU A 33 10.03 -2.71 -2.71
C LEU A 33 10.67 -1.64 -3.59
N PHE A 34 10.18 -0.41 -3.51
CA PHE A 34 10.67 0.70 -4.32
C PHE A 34 10.59 2.01 -3.55
N VAL A 35 11.40 2.99 -3.96
CA VAL A 35 11.39 4.33 -3.36
C VAL A 35 10.65 5.28 -4.27
N VAL A 36 9.73 6.06 -3.69
CA VAL A 36 9.07 7.17 -4.38
C VAL A 36 9.77 8.46 -3.98
N THR A 37 10.31 9.17 -4.96
CA THR A 37 10.97 10.47 -4.77
C THR A 37 10.11 11.60 -5.31
N SER A 38 10.07 12.72 -4.60
CA SER A 38 9.38 13.94 -5.05
C SER A 38 10.05 15.20 -4.48
N PHE A 39 9.54 16.36 -4.87
CA PHE A 39 9.76 17.61 -4.16
C PHE A 39 8.45 18.03 -3.47
N LYS A 40 8.57 18.51 -2.24
CA LYS A 40 7.43 19.11 -1.53
C LYS A 40 7.18 20.54 -2.01
N ALA A 41 6.04 21.12 -1.64
CA ALA A 41 5.70 22.51 -1.97
C ALA A 41 6.74 23.53 -1.48
N ASN A 42 7.52 23.20 -0.45
CA ASN A 42 8.63 24.02 0.05
C ASN A 42 9.96 23.82 -0.71
N GLY A 43 9.96 23.09 -1.83
CA GLY A 43 11.13 22.82 -2.66
C GLY A 43 12.12 21.79 -2.08
N LYS A 44 11.86 21.23 -0.89
CA LYS A 44 12.76 20.22 -0.30
C LYS A 44 12.52 18.84 -0.93
N PRO A 45 13.58 18.04 -1.12
CA PRO A 45 13.44 16.67 -1.61
C PRO A 45 12.70 15.81 -0.58
N ASN A 46 12.00 14.80 -1.08
CA ASN A 46 11.27 13.82 -0.29
C ASN A 46 11.48 12.44 -0.90
N ALA A 47 11.70 11.43 -0.06
CA ALA A 47 11.84 10.05 -0.48
C ALA A 47 11.11 9.16 0.52
N CYS A 48 10.25 8.26 0.04
CA CYS A 48 9.49 7.35 0.88
C CYS A 48 9.52 5.94 0.30
N LEU A 49 9.88 4.96 1.12
CA LEU A 49 9.84 3.55 0.76
C LEU A 49 8.38 3.09 0.66
N GLN A 50 8.04 2.40 -0.42
CA GLN A 50 6.70 1.89 -0.69
C GLN A 50 6.77 0.45 -1.19
N SER A 51 5.74 -0.32 -0.88
CA SER A 51 5.58 -1.69 -1.40
C SER A 51 4.17 -1.97 -1.94
N TRP A 52 3.16 -1.22 -1.47
CA TRP A 52 1.77 -1.45 -1.85
C TRP A 52 1.39 -0.70 -3.13
N ALA A 53 1.70 -1.30 -4.29
CA ALA A 53 1.35 -0.75 -5.59
C ALA A 53 0.88 -1.80 -6.59
N CYS A 54 0.09 -1.35 -7.56
CA CYS A 54 -0.25 -2.11 -8.75
C CYS A 54 0.49 -1.54 -9.95
N PHE A 55 1.16 -2.41 -10.70
CA PHE A 55 1.90 -2.06 -11.90
C PHE A 55 1.10 -2.56 -13.10
N ASN A 56 0.60 -1.63 -13.90
CA ASN A 56 -0.26 -1.92 -15.04
C ASN A 56 0.30 -1.22 -16.28
N GLY A 57 -0.06 -1.67 -17.47
CA GLY A 57 0.37 -1.01 -18.70
C GLY A 57 -0.52 -1.32 -19.89
N SER A 58 -0.40 -0.48 -20.92
CA SER A 58 -0.97 -0.71 -22.25
C SER A 58 -0.01 -0.13 -23.29
N GLU A 59 -0.39 -0.18 -24.56
CA GLU A 59 0.35 0.48 -25.65
C GLU A 59 0.59 1.98 -25.39
N LYS A 60 -0.23 2.60 -24.53
CA LYS A 60 -0.13 4.03 -24.16
C LYS A 60 0.85 4.30 -23.01
N GLY A 61 1.43 3.27 -22.40
CA GLY A 61 2.45 3.42 -21.36
C GLY A 61 2.28 2.49 -20.15
N PHE A 62 3.19 2.67 -19.20
CA PHE A 62 3.26 1.92 -17.95
C PHE A 62 2.92 2.81 -16.77
N TYR A 63 2.12 2.28 -15.84
CA TYR A 63 1.54 3.01 -14.72
C TYR A 63 1.79 2.26 -13.42
N ALA A 64 2.43 2.94 -12.47
CA ALA A 64 2.51 2.50 -11.08
C ALA A 64 1.42 3.20 -10.26
N ILE A 65 0.45 2.44 -9.76
CA ILE A 65 -0.66 2.95 -8.96
C ILE A 65 -0.40 2.63 -7.49
N LEU A 66 -0.10 3.67 -6.71
CA LEU A 66 -0.04 3.60 -5.25
C LEU A 66 -1.47 3.53 -4.69
N SER A 67 -1.95 2.32 -4.43
CA SER A 67 -3.35 2.08 -4.05
C SER A 67 -3.74 2.68 -2.69
N SER A 68 -2.74 2.86 -1.82
CA SER A 68 -2.87 3.56 -0.54
C SER A 68 -1.57 4.29 -0.21
N VAL A 69 -1.69 5.49 0.35
CA VAL A 69 -0.57 6.24 0.93
C VAL A 69 -0.98 6.60 2.34
N ASN A 70 -0.11 6.33 3.32
CA ASN A 70 -0.41 6.63 4.71
C ASN A 70 -0.57 8.14 4.91
N LYS A 71 -1.78 8.57 5.32
CA LYS A 71 -2.12 9.99 5.52
C LYS A 71 -1.37 10.64 6.69
N ALA A 72 -0.89 9.84 7.63
CA ALA A 72 -0.02 10.30 8.72
C ALA A 72 1.46 10.33 8.31
N GLY A 73 1.81 9.82 7.11
CA GLY A 73 3.18 9.76 6.61
C GLY A 73 3.61 11.03 5.87
N HIS A 74 4.92 11.25 5.81
CA HIS A 74 5.50 12.43 5.15
C HIS A 74 5.38 12.43 3.62
N MET A 75 4.91 11.33 3.00
CA MET A 75 4.68 11.25 1.55
C MET A 75 3.32 11.87 1.15
N TYR A 76 2.36 11.96 2.08
CA TYR A 76 1.00 12.39 1.76
C TYR A 76 0.86 13.90 1.59
N LYS A 77 1.73 14.69 2.24
CA LYS A 77 1.73 16.16 2.21
C LYS A 77 3.15 16.72 2.09
#